data_AF-A0A7V9RG72-F1
#
_entry.id   AF-A0A7V9RG72-F1
#
_cell.length_a   1.000
_cell.length_b   1.000
_cell.length_c   1.000
_cell.angle_alpha   90.00
_cell.angle_beta   90.00
_cell.angle_gamma   90.00
#
_symmetry.space_group_name_H-M   'P 1'
#
loop_
_entity.id
_entity.type
_entity.pdbx_description
1 polymer ?
#
loop_
_entity_poly.entity_id
_entity_poly.type
_entity_poly.pdbx_seq_one_letter_code
_entity_poly.pdbx_strand_id
1 'polypeptide(L)'
;MALSNGTRVSYPNNTADPFYEFYVGPVEAIKCWDFENSQAEGWTNTSDWQVAAPEGLSNDPKEAFGGNLAFGIDLTSDGAYRDRATATAESPEIDTGGSEFIRLQYRRHLAVEDGVFDQARILANGTEVWSNFESPTDNGGTHHIDKEWVFHDVDLKAQAASGKIKLKFELQADEGLAFGGWTVDDVCVVRASGVGLTCGNQTVDDGESCDDGNRVDGDGCDASCSTEGGGCCSASDGVEGALALSVLTFGMVFWRRRRKSAP
;
A
#
# COMPACT_ATOMS: atom_id res chain seq x y z
N MET A 1 14.01 -14.26 -7.10
CA MET A 1 14.88 -13.45 -6.22
C MET A 1 15.00 -14.10 -4.84
N ALA A 2 16.15 -13.99 -4.17
CA ALA A 2 16.31 -14.40 -2.78
C ALA A 2 16.56 -13.16 -1.93
N LEU A 3 15.81 -12.99 -0.84
CA LEU A 3 15.97 -11.91 0.12
C LEU A 3 17.08 -12.24 1.13
N SER A 4 17.57 -11.24 1.85
CA SER A 4 18.67 -11.38 2.83
C SER A 4 18.36 -12.35 3.98
N ASN A 5 17.09 -12.55 4.31
CA ASN A 5 16.62 -13.51 5.30
C ASN A 5 16.45 -14.95 4.75
N GLY A 6 16.80 -15.19 3.48
CA GLY A 6 16.68 -16.49 2.82
C GLY A 6 15.32 -16.75 2.15
N THR A 7 14.33 -15.86 2.33
CA THR A 7 13.04 -15.96 1.64
C THR A 7 13.24 -15.90 0.13
N ARG A 8 12.61 -16.83 -0.60
CA ARG A 8 12.60 -16.85 -2.06
C ARG A 8 11.31 -16.23 -2.57
N VAL A 9 11.44 -15.31 -3.51
CA VAL A 9 10.34 -14.66 -4.22
C VAL A 9 10.44 -15.04 -5.70
N SER A 10 9.37 -15.57 -6.27
CA SER A 10 9.19 -15.76 -7.70
C SER A 10 8.36 -14.61 -8.27
N TYR A 11 8.69 -14.18 -9.48
CA TYR A 11 7.81 -13.29 -10.23
C TYR A 11 6.52 -14.04 -10.58
N PRO A 12 5.36 -13.36 -10.59
CA PRO A 12 4.12 -13.93 -11.06
C PRO A 12 4.25 -14.48 -12.49
N ASN A 13 3.67 -15.65 -12.74
CA ASN A 13 3.51 -16.23 -14.06
C ASN A 13 2.29 -15.64 -14.77
N ASN A 14 2.32 -14.32 -14.96
CA ASN A 14 1.25 -13.57 -15.59
C ASN A 14 1.84 -12.46 -16.48
N THR A 15 1.55 -12.53 -17.78
CA THR A 15 2.06 -11.56 -18.76
C THR A 15 1.41 -10.18 -18.60
N ALA A 16 0.24 -10.12 -17.96
CA ALA A 16 -0.45 -8.89 -17.60
C ALA A 16 0.03 -8.31 -16.25
N ASP A 17 1.11 -8.84 -15.66
CA ASP A 17 1.73 -8.28 -14.45
C ASP A 17 3.24 -7.99 -14.68
N PRO A 18 3.59 -7.14 -15.68
CA PRO A 18 4.98 -6.91 -16.05
C PRO A 18 5.77 -6.08 -15.02
N PHE A 19 5.07 -5.39 -14.11
CA PHE A 19 5.66 -4.47 -13.13
C PHE A 19 5.40 -4.93 -11.69
N TYR A 20 5.44 -6.24 -11.46
CA TYR A 20 5.25 -6.79 -10.12
C TYR A 20 6.25 -6.20 -9.11
N GLU A 21 5.73 -5.46 -8.16
CA GLU A 21 6.46 -4.79 -7.09
C GLU A 21 5.85 -5.15 -5.74
N PHE A 22 6.69 -5.15 -4.70
CA PHE A 22 6.26 -5.42 -3.34
C PHE A 22 7.23 -4.80 -2.32
N TYR A 23 6.71 -4.47 -1.14
CA TYR A 23 7.51 -3.97 -0.04
C TYR A 23 8.39 -5.05 0.60
N VAL A 24 9.63 -4.67 0.91
CA VAL A 24 10.59 -5.49 1.64
C VAL A 24 10.98 -4.75 2.93
N GLY A 25 10.50 -5.25 4.05
CA GLY A 25 10.78 -4.71 5.38
C GLY A 25 9.82 -5.30 6.42
N PRO A 26 10.00 -5.00 7.71
CA PRO A 26 9.06 -5.42 8.73
C PRO A 26 7.75 -4.65 8.59
N VAL A 27 6.64 -5.33 8.90
CA VAL A 27 5.29 -4.75 8.90
C VAL A 27 4.55 -5.20 10.15
N GLU A 28 3.67 -4.34 10.65
CA GLU A 28 2.75 -4.64 11.75
C GLU A 28 1.32 -4.71 11.19
N ALA A 29 0.59 -5.78 11.50
CA ALA A 29 -0.80 -5.90 11.08
C ALA A 29 -1.71 -4.95 11.89
N ILE A 30 -2.49 -4.13 11.18
CA ILE A 30 -3.54 -3.29 11.80
C ILE A 30 -4.85 -4.06 11.82
N LYS A 31 -5.24 -4.63 10.68
CA LYS A 31 -6.47 -5.40 10.53
C LYS A 31 -6.30 -6.42 9.41
N CYS A 32 -6.67 -7.67 9.68
CA CYS A 32 -6.58 -8.78 8.74
C CYS A 32 -7.89 -9.56 8.63
N TRP A 33 -8.08 -10.21 7.48
CA TRP A 33 -9.13 -11.17 7.19
C TRP A 33 -8.53 -12.38 6.49
N ASP A 34 -8.61 -13.54 7.13
CA ASP A 34 -8.29 -14.87 6.59
C ASP A 34 -9.53 -15.59 6.02
N PHE A 35 -10.71 -14.99 6.17
CA PHE A 35 -12.01 -15.46 5.70
C PHE A 35 -12.52 -16.81 6.26
N GLU A 36 -11.79 -17.46 7.17
CA GLU A 36 -12.17 -18.77 7.73
C GLU A 36 -13.32 -18.68 8.75
N ASN A 37 -13.12 -17.89 9.82
CA ASN A 37 -13.97 -17.96 11.02
C ASN A 37 -15.02 -16.85 11.08
N SER A 38 -14.67 -15.65 10.61
CA SER A 38 -15.55 -14.48 10.61
C SER A 38 -16.10 -14.13 9.23
N GLN A 39 -15.78 -14.93 8.20
CA GLN A 39 -16.33 -14.89 6.83
C GLN A 39 -16.64 -13.47 6.33
N ALA A 40 -15.59 -12.70 6.06
CA ALA A 40 -15.68 -11.32 5.58
C ALA A 40 -16.48 -10.38 6.51
N GLU A 41 -16.41 -10.57 7.83
CA GLU A 41 -17.07 -9.70 8.81
C GLU A 41 -16.79 -8.21 8.56
N GLY A 42 -17.89 -7.44 8.48
CA GLY A 42 -17.89 -6.00 8.27
C GLY A 42 -17.77 -5.57 6.81
N TRP A 43 -17.50 -6.51 5.89
CA TRP A 43 -17.51 -6.21 4.45
C TRP A 43 -18.93 -6.08 3.93
N THR A 44 -19.10 -5.20 2.95
CA THR A 44 -20.32 -5.09 2.16
C THR A 44 -19.98 -5.39 0.71
N ASN A 45 -20.79 -6.19 0.04
CA ASN A 45 -20.52 -6.56 -1.35
C ASN A 45 -21.78 -6.50 -2.23
N THR A 46 -21.56 -6.55 -3.54
CA THR A 46 -22.59 -6.59 -4.57
C THR A 46 -22.24 -7.66 -5.60
N SER A 47 -23.20 -8.02 -6.45
CA SER A 47 -23.06 -9.15 -7.38
C SER A 47 -22.80 -10.47 -6.61
N ASP A 48 -22.10 -11.43 -7.23
CA ASP A 48 -21.89 -12.79 -6.71
C ASP A 48 -20.62 -12.93 -5.84
N TRP A 49 -20.17 -11.85 -5.20
CA TRP A 49 -19.10 -11.92 -4.20
C TRP A 49 -19.53 -12.81 -3.01
N GLN A 50 -18.71 -13.79 -2.68
CA GLN A 50 -18.99 -14.77 -1.63
C GLN A 50 -17.73 -15.26 -0.94
N VAL A 51 -17.88 -15.70 0.31
CA VAL A 51 -16.85 -16.44 1.03
C VAL A 51 -17.13 -17.93 0.87
N ALA A 52 -16.24 -18.65 0.19
CA ALA A 52 -16.39 -20.08 -0.07
C ALA A 52 -15.05 -20.75 -0.39
N ALA A 53 -15.06 -22.09 -0.41
CA ALA A 53 -13.95 -22.86 -0.94
C ALA A 53 -13.90 -22.71 -2.47
N PRO A 54 -12.78 -22.23 -3.06
CA PRO A 54 -12.66 -22.13 -4.51
C PRO A 54 -12.71 -23.51 -5.18
N GLU A 55 -13.42 -23.62 -6.31
CA GLU A 55 -13.55 -24.88 -7.05
C GLU A 55 -12.69 -24.96 -8.33
N GLY A 56 -11.97 -23.88 -8.66
CA GLY A 56 -11.09 -23.80 -9.83
C GLY A 56 -11.82 -23.63 -11.17
N LEU A 57 -13.03 -23.07 -11.14
CA LEU A 57 -13.85 -22.80 -12.31
C LEU A 57 -13.49 -21.46 -12.95
N SER A 58 -13.66 -21.31 -14.27
CA SER A 58 -13.40 -20.04 -14.99
C SER A 58 -12.04 -19.39 -14.72
N ASN A 59 -10.99 -20.18 -14.46
CA ASN A 59 -9.64 -19.73 -14.08
C ASN A 59 -9.48 -19.22 -12.63
N ASP A 60 -10.41 -19.53 -11.74
CA ASP A 60 -10.21 -19.38 -10.30
C ASP A 60 -9.17 -20.37 -9.73
N PRO A 61 -8.67 -20.13 -8.51
CA PRO A 61 -7.85 -21.11 -7.82
C PRO A 61 -8.68 -22.34 -7.45
N LYS A 62 -8.02 -23.50 -7.31
CA LYS A 62 -8.66 -24.77 -6.92
C LYS A 62 -8.83 -24.96 -5.42
N GLU A 63 -8.21 -24.08 -4.64
CA GLU A 63 -8.20 -24.08 -3.19
C GLU A 63 -7.85 -22.67 -2.69
N ALA A 64 -8.26 -22.34 -1.47
CA ALA A 64 -7.86 -21.10 -0.80
C ALA A 64 -6.34 -21.05 -0.60
N PHE A 65 -5.77 -19.86 -0.40
CA PHE A 65 -4.34 -19.76 -0.13
C PHE A 65 -4.03 -20.24 1.29
N GLY A 66 -4.78 -19.73 2.26
CA GLY A 66 -4.79 -20.17 3.64
C GLY A 66 -6.10 -20.89 3.95
N GLY A 67 -6.08 -21.86 4.87
CA GLY A 67 -7.30 -22.50 5.33
C GLY A 67 -8.09 -23.22 4.22
N ASN A 68 -9.41 -23.03 4.20
CA ASN A 68 -10.33 -23.68 3.26
C ASN A 68 -11.20 -22.69 2.48
N LEU A 69 -11.32 -21.44 2.91
CA LEU A 69 -12.24 -20.44 2.38
C LEU A 69 -11.44 -19.23 1.86
N ALA A 70 -11.88 -18.68 0.73
CA ALA A 70 -11.41 -17.40 0.23
C ALA A 70 -12.61 -16.49 -0.01
N PHE A 71 -12.34 -15.20 -0.25
CA PHE A 71 -13.38 -14.24 -0.62
C PHE A 71 -13.24 -13.87 -2.10
N GLY A 72 -14.25 -14.15 -2.90
CA GLY A 72 -14.15 -13.95 -4.35
C GLY A 72 -15.49 -13.90 -5.05
N ILE A 73 -15.46 -13.68 -6.37
CA ILE A 73 -16.63 -13.62 -7.23
C ILE A 73 -16.98 -15.04 -7.68
N ASP A 74 -18.23 -15.46 -7.45
CA ASP A 74 -18.82 -16.72 -7.93
C ASP A 74 -18.02 -18.03 -7.71
N LEU A 75 -17.26 -18.12 -6.62
CA LEU A 75 -16.45 -19.30 -6.23
C LEU A 75 -17.12 -20.71 -6.26
N THR A 76 -18.46 -20.82 -6.31
CA THR A 76 -19.22 -22.08 -6.12
C THR A 76 -20.27 -22.37 -7.20
N SER A 77 -20.41 -21.52 -8.24
CA SER A 77 -21.32 -21.80 -9.36
C SER A 77 -20.54 -22.07 -10.64
N ASP A 78 -20.49 -21.15 -11.62
CA ASP A 78 -19.70 -21.35 -12.84
C ASP A 78 -18.34 -20.63 -12.75
N GLY A 79 -18.12 -19.88 -11.67
CA GLY A 79 -16.90 -19.14 -11.41
C GLY A 79 -16.79 -17.89 -12.25
N ALA A 80 -17.75 -17.57 -13.12
CA ALA A 80 -17.62 -16.45 -14.03
C ALA A 80 -18.23 -15.18 -13.42
N TYR A 81 -17.53 -14.05 -13.51
CA TYR A 81 -18.17 -12.77 -13.24
C TYR A 81 -19.24 -12.46 -14.30
N ARG A 82 -20.27 -11.71 -13.90
CA ARG A 82 -21.37 -11.29 -14.79
C ARG A 82 -20.89 -10.28 -15.83
N ASP A 83 -21.35 -10.44 -17.07
CA ASP A 83 -21.20 -9.44 -18.13
C ASP A 83 -22.04 -8.19 -17.85
N ARG A 84 -21.63 -7.05 -18.40
CA ARG A 84 -22.30 -5.74 -18.28
C ARG A 84 -22.65 -5.36 -16.84
N ALA A 85 -21.83 -5.78 -15.89
CA ALA A 85 -22.09 -5.63 -14.48
C ALA A 85 -20.90 -4.98 -13.77
N THR A 86 -21.14 -4.55 -12.54
CA THR A 86 -20.07 -4.13 -11.64
C THR A 86 -20.20 -4.91 -10.34
N ALA A 87 -19.16 -5.66 -10.01
CA ALA A 87 -19.05 -6.41 -8.77
C ALA A 87 -18.12 -5.66 -7.82
N THR A 88 -18.56 -5.45 -6.58
CA THR A 88 -17.76 -4.71 -5.58
C THR A 88 -17.73 -5.44 -4.26
N ALA A 89 -16.59 -5.44 -3.59
CA ALA A 89 -16.46 -5.78 -2.18
C ALA A 89 -15.74 -4.64 -1.45
N GLU A 90 -16.40 -4.06 -0.45
CA GLU A 90 -15.92 -2.91 0.30
C GLU A 90 -15.71 -3.27 1.77
N SER A 91 -14.53 -2.96 2.30
CA SER A 91 -14.15 -3.25 3.69
C SER A 91 -14.94 -2.39 4.68
N PRO A 92 -14.98 -2.75 5.97
CA PRO A 92 -15.31 -1.77 7.00
C PRO A 92 -14.26 -0.65 7.03
N GLU A 93 -14.57 0.45 7.70
CA GLU A 93 -13.58 1.50 7.98
C GLU A 93 -12.52 0.98 8.96
N ILE A 94 -11.25 1.25 8.66
CA ILE A 94 -10.09 0.81 9.42
C ILE A 94 -9.36 2.05 9.93
N ASP A 95 -9.15 2.14 11.23
CA ASP A 95 -8.36 3.20 11.85
C ASP A 95 -6.86 2.89 11.67
N THR A 96 -6.13 3.80 11.01
CA THR A 96 -4.69 3.65 10.74
C THR A 96 -3.83 4.35 11.79
N GLY A 97 -4.44 5.08 12.73
CA GLY A 97 -3.76 5.85 13.75
C GLY A 97 -2.97 7.05 13.20
N GLY A 98 -3.25 7.48 11.97
CA GLY A 98 -2.57 8.63 11.34
C GLY A 98 -1.19 8.35 10.77
N SER A 99 -0.74 7.08 10.75
CA SER A 99 0.55 6.72 10.17
C SER A 99 0.59 6.94 8.66
N GLU A 100 1.70 7.45 8.14
CA GLU A 100 1.90 7.64 6.70
C GLU A 100 2.43 6.39 5.96
N PHE A 101 2.73 5.29 6.66
CA PHE A 101 3.35 4.10 6.05
C PHE A 101 2.37 2.93 5.98
N ILE A 102 1.15 3.18 5.50
CA ILE A 102 0.12 2.16 5.39
C ILE A 102 0.21 1.43 4.06
N ARG A 103 0.05 0.12 4.10
CA ARG A 103 0.02 -0.75 2.93
C ARG A 103 -1.14 -1.73 3.01
N LEU A 104 -1.63 -2.18 1.86
CA LEU A 104 -2.46 -3.36 1.74
C LEU A 104 -1.58 -4.52 1.29
N GLN A 105 -1.61 -5.62 2.03
CA GLN A 105 -0.92 -6.87 1.69
C GLN A 105 -1.93 -8.01 1.69
N TYR A 106 -1.97 -8.78 0.61
CA TYR A 106 -2.93 -9.88 0.48
C TYR A 106 -2.47 -10.91 -0.55
N ARG A 107 -3.23 -12.00 -0.65
CA ARG A 107 -3.08 -13.04 -1.66
C ARG A 107 -4.13 -12.82 -2.73
N ARG A 108 -3.67 -12.69 -3.96
CA ARG A 108 -4.47 -12.44 -5.15
C ARG A 108 -4.47 -13.68 -6.03
N HIS A 109 -5.65 -14.06 -6.50
CA HIS A 109 -5.83 -14.80 -7.73
C HIS A 109 -6.83 -14.00 -8.58
N LEU A 110 -6.36 -13.45 -9.70
CA LEU A 110 -7.14 -12.60 -10.58
C LEU A 110 -7.20 -13.20 -11.98
N ALA A 111 -8.42 -13.38 -12.50
CA ALA A 111 -8.66 -13.81 -13.87
C ALA A 111 -9.67 -12.85 -14.51
N VAL A 112 -9.22 -11.96 -15.39
CA VAL A 112 -10.05 -10.88 -15.97
C VAL A 112 -9.66 -10.70 -17.43
N GLU A 113 -10.62 -10.36 -18.28
CA GLU A 113 -10.31 -9.86 -19.62
C GLU A 113 -9.39 -8.63 -19.51
N ASP A 114 -8.70 -8.30 -20.58
CA ASP A 114 -7.76 -7.19 -20.56
C ASP A 114 -8.43 -5.88 -20.08
N GLY A 115 -7.64 -5.01 -19.42
CA GLY A 115 -8.10 -3.73 -18.86
C GLY A 115 -8.80 -2.78 -19.86
N VAL A 116 -8.65 -3.00 -21.17
CA VAL A 116 -9.40 -2.28 -22.21
C VAL A 116 -10.90 -2.58 -22.12
N PHE A 117 -11.27 -3.82 -21.81
CA PHE A 117 -12.66 -4.31 -21.79
C PHE A 117 -13.16 -4.43 -20.35
N ASP A 118 -12.42 -5.16 -19.52
CA ASP A 118 -12.81 -5.45 -18.13
C ASP A 118 -11.80 -4.90 -17.13
N GLN A 119 -12.29 -4.09 -16.22
CA GLN A 119 -11.47 -3.26 -15.34
C GLN A 119 -11.58 -3.75 -13.90
N ALA A 120 -10.56 -4.46 -13.45
CA ALA A 120 -10.36 -4.79 -12.06
C ALA A 120 -9.58 -3.68 -11.36
N ARG A 121 -10.13 -3.12 -10.28
CA ARG A 121 -9.55 -1.99 -9.55
C ARG A 121 -9.53 -2.23 -8.05
N ILE A 122 -8.53 -1.63 -7.39
CA ILE A 122 -8.53 -1.43 -5.95
C ILE A 122 -8.67 0.07 -5.70
N LEU A 123 -9.65 0.44 -4.89
CA LEU A 123 -9.82 1.81 -4.43
C LEU A 123 -9.59 1.88 -2.92
N ALA A 124 -8.93 2.95 -2.48
CA ALA A 124 -8.82 3.30 -1.08
C ALA A 124 -9.43 4.69 -0.86
N ASN A 125 -10.41 4.76 0.04
CA ASN A 125 -11.21 5.98 0.28
C ASN A 125 -11.79 6.58 -1.02
N GLY A 126 -12.20 5.71 -1.96
CA GLY A 126 -12.77 6.09 -3.25
C GLY A 126 -11.76 6.53 -4.32
N THR A 127 -10.45 6.51 -4.03
CA THR A 127 -9.39 6.80 -5.00
C THR A 127 -8.80 5.49 -5.51
N GLU A 128 -8.67 5.32 -6.82
CA GLU A 128 -7.97 4.18 -7.41
C GLU A 128 -6.49 4.18 -7.00
N VAL A 129 -6.03 3.05 -6.48
CA VAL A 129 -4.63 2.81 -6.07
C VAL A 129 -3.97 1.69 -6.87
N TRP A 130 -4.77 0.91 -7.60
CA TRP A 130 -4.29 -0.14 -8.49
C TRP A 130 -5.37 -0.53 -9.50
N SER A 131 -4.95 -0.92 -10.70
CA SER A 131 -5.79 -1.51 -11.76
C SER A 131 -5.05 -2.64 -12.48
N ASN A 132 -5.80 -3.58 -13.07
CA ASN A 132 -5.21 -4.60 -13.95
C ASN A 132 -4.58 -3.96 -15.20
N PHE A 133 -3.65 -4.68 -15.81
CA PHE A 133 -2.97 -4.22 -17.01
C PHE A 133 -3.95 -4.02 -18.17
N GLU A 134 -3.82 -2.87 -18.82
CA GLU A 134 -4.50 -2.52 -20.06
C GLU A 134 -3.50 -2.62 -21.20
N SER A 135 -3.75 -3.51 -22.16
CA SER A 135 -2.81 -3.73 -23.25
C SER A 135 -2.78 -2.55 -24.22
N PRO A 136 -1.62 -1.89 -24.41
CA PRO A 136 -1.56 -0.66 -25.19
C PRO A 136 -1.57 -0.89 -26.72
N THR A 137 -1.33 -2.12 -27.20
CA THR A 137 -0.98 -2.36 -28.62
C THR A 137 -1.59 -3.60 -29.27
N ASP A 138 -2.28 -4.48 -28.54
CA ASP A 138 -2.80 -5.75 -29.07
C ASP A 138 -4.33 -5.83 -29.09
N ASN A 139 -5.02 -4.70 -28.87
CA ASN A 139 -6.48 -4.60 -28.74
C ASN A 139 -7.06 -5.49 -27.63
N GLY A 140 -6.41 -5.52 -26.46
CA GLY A 140 -6.88 -6.27 -25.30
C GLY A 140 -6.61 -7.78 -25.37
N GLY A 141 -5.54 -8.17 -26.07
CA GLY A 141 -5.13 -9.55 -26.24
C GLY A 141 -4.40 -10.15 -25.04
N THR A 142 -3.95 -9.33 -24.07
CA THR A 142 -3.24 -9.80 -22.87
C THR A 142 -4.13 -9.75 -21.64
N HIS A 143 -4.97 -10.77 -21.49
CA HIS A 143 -5.83 -10.93 -20.30
C HIS A 143 -5.02 -11.10 -19.01
N HIS A 144 -5.56 -10.59 -17.90
CA HIS A 144 -4.95 -10.75 -16.59
C HIS A 144 -5.31 -12.10 -16.00
N ILE A 145 -4.45 -13.09 -16.16
CA ILE A 145 -4.69 -14.47 -15.69
C ILE A 145 -3.54 -14.89 -14.77
N ASP A 146 -3.79 -14.82 -13.45
CA ASP A 146 -2.91 -15.42 -12.47
C ASP A 146 -2.99 -16.97 -12.59
N LYS A 147 -1.83 -17.64 -12.51
CA LYS A 147 -1.71 -19.11 -12.56
C LYS A 147 -1.34 -19.71 -11.20
N GLU A 148 -1.18 -18.85 -10.22
CA GLU A 148 -0.85 -19.15 -8.84
C GLU A 148 -1.38 -18.03 -7.95
N TRP A 149 -1.45 -18.29 -6.65
CA TRP A 149 -1.67 -17.24 -5.66
C TRP A 149 -0.48 -16.27 -5.62
N VAL A 150 -0.74 -15.03 -6.01
CA VAL A 150 0.24 -13.93 -6.02
C VAL A 150 0.17 -13.17 -4.70
N PHE A 151 1.31 -12.96 -4.04
CA PHE A 151 1.37 -11.96 -2.96
C PHE A 151 1.29 -10.57 -3.59
N HIS A 152 0.31 -9.75 -3.25
CA HIS A 152 0.19 -8.41 -3.80
C HIS A 152 0.24 -7.38 -2.68
N ASP A 153 1.00 -6.31 -2.92
CA ASP A 153 1.30 -5.27 -1.96
C ASP A 153 1.05 -3.90 -2.62
N VAL A 154 0.22 -3.09 -1.99
CA VAL A 154 -0.23 -1.80 -2.53
C VAL A 154 0.10 -0.70 -1.52
N ASP A 155 0.77 0.34 -1.97
CA ASP A 155 1.05 1.52 -1.15
C ASP A 155 -0.23 2.34 -0.95
N LEU A 156 -0.56 2.61 0.32
CA LEU A 156 -1.75 3.36 0.73
C LEU A 156 -1.40 4.65 1.47
N LYS A 157 -0.12 5.06 1.46
CA LYS A 157 0.39 6.25 2.16
C LYS A 157 -0.50 7.47 1.94
N ALA A 158 -0.81 7.80 0.69
CA ALA A 158 -1.57 9.00 0.36
C ALA A 158 -3.01 8.94 0.88
N GLN A 159 -3.64 7.77 0.84
CA GLN A 159 -5.05 7.59 1.22
C GLN A 159 -5.23 7.45 2.73
N ALA A 160 -4.21 6.98 3.45
CA ALA A 160 -4.22 6.83 4.91
C ALA A 160 -3.93 8.13 5.68
N ALA A 161 -3.57 9.23 5.00
CA ALA A 161 -3.25 10.51 5.62
C ALA A 161 -4.40 11.11 6.47
N SER A 162 -5.64 10.67 6.27
CA SER A 162 -6.79 11.05 7.11
C SER A 162 -6.87 10.29 8.44
N GLY A 163 -5.96 9.34 8.67
CA GLY A 163 -5.97 8.43 9.81
C GLY A 163 -6.94 7.25 9.68
N LYS A 164 -7.63 7.12 8.54
CA LYS A 164 -8.61 6.06 8.31
C LYS A 164 -8.58 5.60 6.86
N ILE A 165 -8.86 4.33 6.64
CA ILE A 165 -8.94 3.77 5.30
C ILE A 165 -10.13 2.84 5.14
N LYS A 166 -10.73 2.88 3.96
CA LYS A 166 -11.74 1.95 3.49
C LYS A 166 -11.33 1.44 2.12
N LEU A 167 -11.20 0.13 1.99
CA LEU A 167 -10.77 -0.53 0.77
C LEU A 167 -11.99 -0.97 -0.04
N LYS A 168 -11.88 -0.93 -1.36
CA LYS A 168 -12.85 -1.53 -2.28
C LYS A 168 -12.13 -2.30 -3.37
N PHE A 169 -12.43 -3.59 -3.49
CA PHE A 169 -12.15 -4.37 -4.69
C PHE A 169 -13.33 -4.20 -5.64
N GLU A 170 -13.05 -3.86 -6.89
CA GLU A 170 -14.06 -3.62 -7.91
C GLU A 170 -13.69 -4.37 -9.19
N LEU A 171 -14.70 -4.93 -9.85
CA LEU A 171 -14.60 -5.41 -11.23
C LEU A 171 -15.76 -4.81 -12.02
N GLN A 172 -15.44 -3.99 -13.01
CA GLN A 172 -16.39 -3.48 -14.00
C GLN A 172 -16.21 -4.26 -15.29
N ALA A 173 -17.23 -5.02 -15.68
CA ALA A 173 -17.21 -5.85 -16.87
C ALA A 173 -18.06 -5.25 -18.00
N ASP A 174 -17.60 -5.40 -19.24
CA ASP A 174 -18.34 -5.06 -20.44
C ASP A 174 -19.15 -6.27 -20.96
N GLU A 175 -19.58 -6.22 -22.23
CA GLU A 175 -20.19 -7.39 -22.87
C GLU A 175 -19.13 -8.23 -23.56
N GLY A 176 -18.97 -9.48 -23.09
CA GLY A 176 -18.16 -10.42 -23.84
C GLY A 176 -17.61 -11.55 -23.00
N LEU A 177 -16.28 -11.60 -22.94
CA LEU A 177 -15.54 -12.66 -22.31
C LEU A 177 -15.56 -12.45 -20.79
N ALA A 178 -15.79 -13.53 -20.06
CA ALA A 178 -15.76 -13.50 -18.60
C ALA A 178 -14.93 -14.67 -18.06
N PHE A 179 -14.30 -14.42 -16.92
CA PHE A 179 -13.43 -15.35 -16.19
C PHE A 179 -13.77 -15.32 -14.68
N GLY A 180 -12.87 -15.84 -13.83
CA GLY A 180 -12.96 -15.89 -12.36
C GLY A 180 -13.25 -14.56 -11.68
N GLY A 181 -12.69 -13.49 -12.22
CA GLY A 181 -12.69 -12.19 -11.58
C GLY A 181 -11.74 -12.19 -10.38
N TRP A 182 -12.17 -11.52 -9.32
CA TRP A 182 -11.40 -11.40 -8.08
C TRP A 182 -11.60 -12.62 -7.19
N THR A 183 -10.48 -13.22 -6.77
CA THR A 183 -10.42 -14.12 -5.62
C THR A 183 -9.27 -13.68 -4.71
N VAL A 184 -9.58 -13.36 -3.46
CA VAL A 184 -8.63 -12.80 -2.48
C VAL A 184 -8.62 -13.59 -1.18
N ASP A 185 -7.46 -13.60 -0.55
CA ASP A 185 -7.24 -14.28 0.73
C ASP A 185 -6.14 -13.57 1.54
N ASP A 186 -6.06 -13.83 2.84
CA ASP A 186 -5.11 -13.22 3.79
C ASP A 186 -5.03 -11.68 3.64
N VAL A 187 -6.17 -11.00 3.51
CA VAL A 187 -6.22 -9.56 3.28
C VAL A 187 -5.86 -8.81 4.55
N CYS A 188 -4.76 -8.05 4.52
CA CYS A 188 -4.26 -7.28 5.65
C CYS A 188 -3.98 -5.82 5.29
N VAL A 189 -4.50 -4.90 6.08
CA VAL A 189 -3.95 -3.54 6.18
C VAL A 189 -2.84 -3.57 7.22
N VAL A 190 -1.66 -3.14 6.81
CA VAL A 190 -0.44 -3.18 7.62
C VAL A 190 0.21 -1.81 7.71
N ARG A 191 0.97 -1.59 8.78
CA ARG A 191 1.90 -0.48 8.95
C ARG A 191 3.30 -0.97 8.61
N ALA A 192 3.92 -0.41 7.58
CA ALA A 192 5.30 -0.69 7.25
C ALA A 192 6.24 0.05 8.21
N SER A 193 7.19 -0.70 8.76
CA SER A 193 8.20 -0.18 9.67
C SER A 193 9.56 -0.11 8.96
N GLY A 194 9.82 0.98 8.23
CA GLY A 194 11.18 1.30 7.79
C GLY A 194 11.40 1.30 6.27
N VAL A 195 11.58 2.51 5.74
CA VAL A 195 12.84 2.98 5.11
C VAL A 195 12.95 4.45 5.53
N GLY A 196 13.16 4.68 6.82
CA GLY A 196 13.00 5.97 7.49
C GLY A 196 13.25 5.74 8.98
N LEU A 197 12.23 5.16 9.65
CA LEU A 197 12.12 4.76 11.07
C LEU A 197 13.26 3.90 11.67
N THR A 198 14.52 4.28 11.49
CA THR A 198 15.67 3.59 12.06
C THR A 198 16.25 4.45 13.16
N CYS A 199 15.91 4.09 14.39
CA CYS A 199 16.53 4.68 15.55
C CYS A 199 18.06 4.76 15.41
N GLY A 200 18.57 5.98 15.58
CA GLY A 200 19.96 6.35 15.42
C GLY A 200 20.32 6.93 14.04
N ASN A 201 19.35 7.47 13.30
CA ASN A 201 19.57 8.08 11.98
C ASN A 201 19.62 9.63 12.00
N GLN A 202 19.55 10.24 13.19
CA GLN A 202 19.50 11.69 13.47
C GLN A 202 18.19 12.38 13.05
N THR A 203 17.14 11.63 12.78
CA THR A 203 15.81 12.14 12.40
C THR A 203 14.77 11.48 13.29
N VAL A 204 14.03 12.27 14.07
CA VAL A 204 12.92 11.72 14.86
C VAL A 204 11.80 11.35 13.90
N ASP A 205 11.66 10.05 13.66
CA ASP A 205 10.68 9.49 12.75
C ASP A 205 9.35 9.11 13.46
N ASP A 206 8.31 8.78 12.68
CA ASP A 206 7.02 8.36 13.22
C ASP A 206 7.15 7.13 14.14
N GLY A 207 6.88 7.31 15.43
CA GLY A 207 6.99 6.26 16.46
C GLY A 207 8.22 6.40 17.35
N GLU A 208 9.12 7.34 17.06
CA GLU A 208 10.26 7.69 17.89
C GLU A 208 9.94 8.90 18.78
N SER A 209 10.47 8.94 20.00
CA SER A 209 10.34 10.11 20.89
C SER A 209 11.61 10.97 20.93
N CYS A 210 12.72 10.42 20.45
CA CYS A 210 14.04 11.02 20.32
C CYS A 210 14.81 10.28 19.21
N ASP A 211 15.90 10.88 18.72
CA ASP A 211 16.94 10.21 17.94
C ASP A 211 18.23 11.03 18.09
N ASP A 212 19.29 10.44 18.64
CA ASP A 212 20.59 11.10 18.87
C ASP A 212 21.70 10.60 17.95
N GLY A 213 21.32 9.92 16.86
CA GLY A 213 22.24 9.43 15.84
C GLY A 213 22.95 8.13 16.20
N ASN A 214 22.53 7.43 17.26
CA ASN A 214 22.98 6.07 17.53
C ASN A 214 21.92 5.23 18.30
N ARG A 215 22.31 4.07 18.86
CA ARG A 215 21.41 3.13 19.56
C ARG A 215 22.01 2.68 20.90
N VAL A 216 22.76 3.56 21.56
CA VAL A 216 23.47 3.24 22.81
C VAL A 216 22.65 3.75 23.97
N ASP A 217 22.07 2.83 24.76
CA ASP A 217 21.38 3.23 25.99
C ASP A 217 22.29 4.07 26.91
N GLY A 218 21.73 5.10 27.54
CA GLY A 218 22.38 5.95 28.54
C GLY A 218 22.87 7.31 28.04
N ASP A 219 22.65 7.68 26.78
CA ASP A 219 23.10 8.94 26.17
C ASP A 219 21.98 9.96 25.87
N GLY A 220 20.73 9.62 26.19
CA GLY A 220 19.56 10.48 26.08
C GLY A 220 18.46 9.90 25.19
N CYS A 221 18.80 8.95 24.32
CA CYS A 221 17.84 8.21 23.53
C CYS A 221 18.16 6.70 23.54
N ASP A 222 17.25 5.87 24.07
CA ASP A 222 17.54 4.44 24.17
C ASP A 222 17.55 3.74 22.80
N ALA A 223 18.01 2.49 22.75
CA ALA A 223 18.08 1.70 21.52
C ALA A 223 16.71 1.41 20.85
N SER A 224 15.61 1.80 21.51
CA SER A 224 14.22 1.78 21.01
C SER A 224 13.67 3.17 20.68
N CYS A 225 14.51 4.20 20.70
CA CYS A 225 14.18 5.61 20.50
C CYS A 225 13.11 6.16 21.47
N SER A 226 13.14 5.63 22.69
CA SER A 226 12.43 6.20 23.82
C SER A 226 13.34 7.14 24.61
N THR A 227 12.80 8.31 24.97
CA THR A 227 13.55 9.29 25.75
C THR A 227 13.90 8.71 27.10
N GLU A 228 15.18 8.67 27.42
CA GLU A 228 15.63 8.11 28.68
C GLU A 228 15.42 9.11 29.82
N GLY A 229 14.78 8.67 30.90
CA GLY A 229 14.51 9.51 32.07
C GLY A 229 15.74 9.85 32.93
N GLY A 230 16.98 9.77 32.40
CA GLY A 230 18.17 9.59 33.25
C GLY A 230 19.56 10.05 32.81
N GLY A 231 19.82 10.63 31.62
CA GLY A 231 21.17 11.14 31.30
C GLY A 231 21.21 11.98 30.01
N CYS A 232 21.86 13.16 29.94
CA CYS A 232 22.56 13.93 30.94
C CYS A 232 22.65 15.42 30.51
N CYS A 233 22.61 16.33 31.47
CA CYS A 233 23.19 17.66 31.32
C CYS A 233 24.73 17.54 31.24
N SER A 234 25.38 18.12 30.22
CA SER A 234 26.68 18.84 30.30
C SER A 234 27.24 19.18 28.91
N ALA A 235 26.86 20.33 28.37
CA ALA A 235 27.74 21.13 27.53
C ALA A 235 27.55 22.61 27.90
N SER A 236 27.95 22.95 29.13
CA SER A 236 28.26 24.33 29.49
C SER A 236 29.76 24.54 29.33
N ASP A 237 30.16 25.03 28.15
CA ASP A 237 31.32 25.88 27.91
C ASP A 237 30.85 26.82 26.79
N GLY A 238 30.45 28.08 27.01
CA GLY A 238 31.13 29.06 27.84
C GLY A 238 32.08 29.92 26.99
N VAL A 239 31.57 30.63 25.97
CA VAL A 239 32.22 31.85 25.46
C VAL A 239 31.16 32.91 25.17
N GLU A 240 30.87 33.74 26.16
CA GLU A 240 30.31 35.08 25.97
C GLU A 240 31.42 36.13 26.07
N GLY A 241 31.36 37.13 25.18
CA GLY A 241 32.04 38.43 25.26
C GLY A 241 33.08 38.67 24.15
N ALA A 242 33.06 39.73 23.35
CA ALA A 242 32.23 40.93 23.32
C ALA A 242 32.52 41.75 22.02
N LEU A 243 31.68 42.77 21.80
CA LEU A 243 31.89 44.04 21.08
C LEU A 243 31.37 44.17 19.63
N ALA A 244 30.24 44.88 19.58
CA ALA A 244 29.68 45.58 18.43
C ALA A 244 30.62 46.65 17.84
N LEU A 245 30.50 46.91 16.53
CA LEU A 245 30.57 48.28 16.01
C LEU A 245 29.77 48.39 14.70
N SER A 246 28.69 49.15 14.77
CA SER A 246 27.88 49.66 13.66
C SER A 246 28.63 50.70 12.84
N VAL A 247 28.60 50.60 11.50
CA VAL A 247 28.81 51.74 10.59
C VAL A 247 27.72 51.76 9.52
N LEU A 248 26.86 52.78 9.62
CA LEU A 248 25.98 53.27 8.58
C LEU A 248 26.80 54.07 7.55
N THR A 249 26.69 53.77 6.26
CA THR A 249 26.84 54.79 5.20
C THR A 249 25.95 54.47 4.00
N PHE A 250 24.88 55.26 3.88
CA PHE A 250 24.36 55.93 2.68
C PHE A 250 24.53 55.26 1.30
N GLY A 251 23.39 54.79 0.77
CA GLY A 251 22.76 55.38 -0.42
C GLY A 251 23.43 55.22 -1.78
N MET A 252 22.77 54.49 -2.68
CA MET A 252 22.44 55.04 -4.01
C MET A 252 21.26 54.31 -4.64
N VAL A 253 20.18 55.05 -4.81
CA VAL A 253 19.03 54.75 -5.66
C VAL A 253 19.52 54.65 -7.10
N PHE A 254 19.24 53.54 -7.79
CA PHE A 254 18.99 53.58 -9.23
C PHE A 254 17.79 52.70 -9.60
N TRP A 255 16.71 53.42 -9.91
CA TRP A 255 15.57 52.96 -10.68
C TRP A 255 16.04 52.63 -12.11
N ARG A 256 15.67 51.47 -12.68
CA ARG A 256 14.81 51.43 -13.90
C ARG A 256 14.69 50.05 -14.57
N ARG A 257 13.42 49.72 -14.76
CA ARG A 257 12.72 49.26 -15.98
C ARG A 257 12.68 47.76 -16.33
N ARG A 258 11.50 47.20 -16.07
CA ARG A 258 10.82 46.20 -16.92
C ARG A 258 10.86 46.60 -18.41
N ARG A 259 11.05 45.62 -19.30
CA ARG A 259 10.54 45.66 -20.67
C ARG A 259 9.64 44.45 -20.93
N LYS A 260 8.57 44.74 -21.65
CA LYS A 260 7.44 43.89 -22.04
C LYS A 260 7.80 42.91 -23.17
N SER A 261 6.90 41.96 -23.32
CA SER A 261 6.74 40.80 -24.21
C SER A 261 6.62 41.06 -25.72
N ALA A 262 6.77 39.93 -26.46
CA ALA A 262 6.30 39.58 -27.82
C ALA A 262 7.07 40.22 -29.00
N PRO A 263 7.08 39.58 -30.19
CA PRO A 263 5.93 39.02 -30.93
C PRO A 263 5.58 37.56 -30.62
#